data_AF-A0A416FBY9-F1
#
_entry.id   AF-A0A416FBY9-F1
#
_cell.length_a   1.000
_cell.length_b   1.000
_cell.length_c   1.000
_cell.angle_alpha   90.00
_cell.angle_beta   90.00
_cell.angle_gamma   90.00
#
_symmetry.space_group_name_H-M   'P 1'
#
loop_
_entity.id
_entity.type
_entity.pdbx_description
1 polymer ?
#
loop_
_entity_poly.entity_id
_entity_poly.type
_entity_poly.pdbx_seq_one_letter_code
_entity_poly.pdbx_strand_id
1 'polypeptide(L)'
;MAQTIEECLDYLAAARESVEELSLAADREEQLKQDETRLKKSLDAEKKQMADAVGTTVKKRREDLSSSYDVEINKAQDLLKKARAKREKAKNQGMKERIAEETSELHEYNKELISRMRAKFREYHAPTWCRSRLYYSLYMPRWAKEFFSLLIFISLFFLALPFGVYAVLPDHKTWYLALIYVADILVVGGIYMWIGNHTKLQYAECLREGRQILDQMHANDKKIKVITGTIRKDRNESLYNLEKYDDEIAQLTQELNEVAAKKKEALNTFETVTKNILQDEIEHGHREKIGELEYQYEDVRKQLQLTTAEVKARRLTLTDQYGSHLGKDFLDPFKLQDLSNILQQGRASNISEAIRVYQEEEKKR
;
A
#
# COMPACT_ATOMS: atom_id res chain seq x y z
N MET A 1 95.68 -0.56 2.39
CA MET A 1 96.17 0.44 3.36
C MET A 1 95.70 -0.03 4.73
N ALA A 2 96.58 -0.07 5.73
CA ALA A 2 96.20 -0.48 7.08
C ALA A 2 95.27 0.60 7.64
N GLN A 3 93.97 0.33 7.62
CA GLN A 3 92.99 1.18 8.30
C GLN A 3 93.32 1.14 9.78
N THR A 4 93.44 2.30 10.41
CA THR A 4 93.59 2.34 11.86
C THR A 4 92.28 1.90 12.52
N ILE A 5 92.35 1.35 13.73
CA ILE A 5 91.14 0.95 14.48
C ILE A 5 90.23 2.18 14.68
N GLU A 6 90.82 3.36 14.85
CA GLU A 6 90.14 4.65 14.97
C GLU A 6 89.35 5.01 13.68
N GLU A 7 89.96 4.88 12.50
CA GLU A 7 89.27 5.08 11.21
C GLU A 7 88.11 4.09 10.98
N CYS A 8 88.23 2.85 11.46
CA CYS A 8 87.14 1.86 11.38
C CYS A 8 85.98 2.22 12.32
N LEU A 9 86.27 2.75 13.50
CA LEU A 9 85.26 3.18 14.48
C LEU A 9 84.53 4.43 14.00
N ASP A 10 85.23 5.41 13.44
CA ASP A 10 84.63 6.62 12.85
C ASP A 10 83.71 6.26 11.67
N TYR A 11 84.15 5.31 10.82
CA TYR A 11 83.33 4.81 9.72
C TYR A 11 82.04 4.13 10.19
N LEU A 12 82.12 3.28 11.22
CA LEU A 12 80.96 2.60 11.81
C LEU A 12 80.02 3.58 12.54
N ALA A 13 80.57 4.62 13.18
CA ALA A 13 79.78 5.67 13.82
C ALA A 13 79.01 6.50 12.78
N ALA A 14 79.66 6.92 11.69
CA ALA A 14 79.01 7.63 10.59
C ALA A 14 77.96 6.75 9.88
N ALA A 15 78.26 5.46 9.68
CA ALA A 15 77.29 4.51 9.15
C ALA A 15 76.07 4.41 10.08
N ARG A 16 76.28 4.29 11.39
CA ARG A 16 75.20 4.20 12.38
C ARG A 16 74.32 5.45 12.39
N GLU A 17 74.92 6.64 12.41
CA GLU A 17 74.20 7.91 12.34
C GLU A 17 73.33 7.98 11.07
N SER A 18 73.88 7.61 9.91
CA SER A 18 73.11 7.60 8.65
C SER A 18 71.97 6.57 8.62
N VAL A 19 72.10 5.44 9.33
CA VAL A 19 71.02 4.46 9.48
C VAL A 19 69.94 4.97 10.45
N GLU A 20 70.31 5.60 11.57
CA GLU A 20 69.37 6.21 12.51
C GLU A 20 68.59 7.37 11.86
N GLU A 21 69.26 8.20 11.06
CA GLU A 21 68.62 9.24 10.27
C GLU A 21 67.66 8.69 9.20
N LEU A 22 67.99 7.56 8.59
CA LEU A 22 67.11 6.86 7.65
C LEU A 22 65.90 6.26 8.38
N SER A 23 66.08 5.67 9.57
CA SER A 23 64.98 5.09 10.33
C SER A 23 64.01 6.17 10.80
N LEU A 24 64.50 7.31 11.30
CA LEU A 24 63.65 8.46 11.67
C LEU A 24 62.85 8.99 10.48
N ALA A 25 63.47 9.10 9.31
CA ALA A 25 62.79 9.53 8.10
C ALA A 25 61.74 8.49 7.62
N ALA A 26 62.04 7.20 7.75
CA ALA A 26 61.12 6.11 7.42
C ALA A 26 59.92 6.04 8.38
N ASP A 27 60.13 6.24 9.68
CA ASP A 27 59.05 6.32 10.67
C ASP A 27 58.12 7.51 10.39
N ARG A 28 58.69 8.66 10.00
CA ARG A 28 57.93 9.83 9.59
C ARG A 28 57.13 9.58 8.30
N GLU A 29 57.71 8.86 7.33
CA GLU A 29 57.00 8.45 6.11
C GLU A 29 55.79 7.56 6.45
N GLU A 30 55.95 6.61 7.37
CA GLU A 30 54.88 5.71 7.79
C GLU A 30 53.75 6.46 8.52
N GLN A 31 54.10 7.41 9.40
CA GLN A 31 53.11 8.29 10.04
C GLN A 31 52.33 9.11 9.02
N LEU A 32 53.02 9.74 8.06
CA LEU A 32 52.38 10.53 7.01
C LEU A 32 51.47 9.69 6.10
N LYS A 33 51.80 8.42 5.84
CA LYS A 33 50.89 7.48 5.13
C LYS A 33 49.63 7.21 5.92
N GLN A 34 49.75 6.95 7.23
CA GLN A 34 48.60 6.72 8.09
C GLN A 34 47.69 7.95 8.13
N ASP A 35 48.28 9.15 8.28
CA ASP A 35 47.54 10.41 8.29
C ASP A 35 46.88 10.71 6.93
N GLU A 36 47.57 10.47 5.80
CA GLU A 36 46.97 10.60 4.46
C GLU A 36 45.72 9.71 4.33
N THR A 37 45.83 8.43 4.71
CA THR A 37 44.68 7.51 4.62
C THR A 37 43.54 7.89 5.55
N ARG A 38 43.83 8.39 6.75
CA ARG A 38 42.83 8.84 7.73
C ARG A 38 42.12 10.11 7.25
N LEU A 39 42.87 11.10 6.77
CA LEU A 39 42.32 12.34 6.23
C LEU A 39 41.47 12.08 4.99
N LYS A 40 41.93 11.22 4.08
CA LYS A 40 41.15 10.80 2.92
C LYS A 40 39.81 10.18 3.29
N LYS A 41 39.82 9.23 4.24
CA LYS A 41 38.58 8.60 4.74
C LYS A 41 37.64 9.63 5.36
N SER A 42 38.18 10.60 6.10
CA SER A 42 37.39 11.65 6.74
C SER A 42 36.78 12.60 5.70
N LEU A 43 37.55 12.98 4.67
CA LEU A 43 37.10 13.79 3.55
C LEU A 43 35.98 13.10 2.76
N ASP A 44 36.20 11.82 2.40
CA ASP A 44 35.20 11.03 1.67
C ASP A 44 33.93 10.84 2.49
N ALA A 45 34.06 10.64 3.81
CA ALA A 45 32.92 10.53 4.72
C ALA A 45 32.13 11.84 4.80
N GLU A 46 32.80 13.00 4.89
CA GLU A 46 32.15 14.31 4.95
C GLU A 46 31.44 14.65 3.64
N LYS A 47 32.08 14.39 2.48
CA LYS A 47 31.46 14.54 1.16
C LYS A 47 30.24 13.65 1.00
N LYS A 48 30.30 12.42 1.50
CA LYS A 48 29.17 11.49 1.49
C LYS A 48 28.04 11.98 2.40
N GLN A 49 28.35 12.44 3.61
CA GLN A 49 27.35 12.98 4.54
C GLN A 49 26.62 14.18 3.93
N MET A 50 27.34 15.09 3.28
CA MET A 50 26.74 16.21 2.55
C MET A 50 25.79 15.71 1.44
N ALA A 51 26.24 14.78 0.59
CA ALA A 51 25.40 14.24 -0.48
C ALA A 51 24.14 13.53 0.04
N ASP A 52 24.28 12.74 1.11
CA ASP A 52 23.16 12.07 1.77
C ASP A 52 22.19 13.08 2.42
N ALA A 53 22.71 14.17 3.02
CA ALA A 53 21.90 15.24 3.59
C ALA A 53 21.09 16.00 2.52
N VAL A 54 21.71 16.30 1.36
CA VAL A 54 20.99 16.86 0.19
C VAL A 54 19.89 15.91 -0.26
N GLY A 55 20.22 14.65 -0.52
CA GLY A 55 19.27 13.66 -1.04
C GLY A 55 18.08 13.45 -0.10
N THR A 56 18.33 13.29 1.20
CA THR A 56 17.28 13.09 2.21
C THR A 56 16.41 14.33 2.39
N THR A 57 17.01 15.53 2.42
CA THR A 57 16.26 16.78 2.61
C THR A 57 15.40 17.12 1.40
N VAL A 58 15.93 17.03 0.18
CA VAL A 58 15.18 17.26 -1.07
C VAL A 58 14.01 16.29 -1.17
N LYS A 59 14.26 14.99 -0.90
CA LYS A 59 13.21 13.97 -0.93
C LYS A 59 12.11 14.26 0.09
N LYS A 60 12.48 14.54 1.34
CA LYS A 60 11.51 14.82 2.42
C LYS A 60 10.67 16.05 2.10
N ARG A 61 11.28 17.16 1.67
CA ARG A 61 10.55 18.39 1.33
C ARG A 61 9.59 18.21 0.15
N ARG A 62 9.99 17.42 -0.84
CA ARG A 62 9.12 17.05 -1.98
C ARG A 62 7.92 16.22 -1.54
N GLU A 63 8.14 15.25 -0.66
CA GLU A 63 7.07 14.39 -0.10
C GLU A 63 6.11 15.19 0.79
N ASP A 64 6.62 16.07 1.64
CA ASP A 64 5.82 16.98 2.48
C ASP A 64 4.96 17.91 1.61
N LEU A 65 5.53 18.46 0.53
CA LEU A 65 4.80 19.29 -0.42
C LEU A 65 3.71 18.48 -1.14
N SER A 66 4.05 17.30 -1.67
CA SER A 66 3.08 16.44 -2.36
C SER A 66 1.93 16.02 -1.44
N SER A 67 2.26 15.56 -0.23
CA SER A 67 1.28 15.06 0.73
C SER A 67 0.29 16.13 1.16
N SER A 68 0.76 17.38 1.33
CA SER A 68 -0.11 18.52 1.65
C SER A 68 -1.17 18.76 0.57
N TYR A 69 -0.79 18.71 -0.71
CA TYR A 69 -1.74 18.80 -1.82
C TYR A 69 -2.63 17.56 -1.93
N ASP A 70 -2.10 16.37 -1.69
CA ASP A 70 -2.88 15.12 -1.72
C ASP A 70 -4.01 15.12 -0.69
N VAL A 71 -3.78 15.69 0.50
CA VAL A 71 -4.83 15.87 1.51
C VAL A 71 -5.96 16.75 1.00
N GLU A 72 -5.65 17.89 0.37
CA GLU A 72 -6.69 18.79 -0.19
C GLU A 72 -7.42 18.18 -1.39
N ILE A 73 -6.71 17.46 -2.27
CA ILE A 73 -7.33 16.71 -3.37
C ILE A 73 -8.31 15.67 -2.82
N ASN A 74 -7.92 14.91 -1.79
CA ASN A 74 -8.80 13.92 -1.18
C ASN A 74 -10.05 14.56 -0.56
N LYS A 75 -9.91 15.71 0.13
CA LYS A 75 -11.06 16.45 0.65
C LYS A 75 -12.00 16.90 -0.46
N ALA A 76 -11.47 17.47 -1.55
CA ALA A 76 -12.26 17.89 -2.70
C ALA A 76 -12.97 16.70 -3.37
N GLN A 77 -12.29 15.56 -3.51
CA GLN A 77 -12.87 14.31 -4.01
C GLN A 77 -14.03 13.82 -3.14
N ASP A 78 -13.89 13.87 -1.82
CA ASP A 78 -14.93 13.48 -0.88
C ASP A 78 -16.16 14.39 -0.96
N LEU A 79 -15.95 15.71 -1.08
CA LEU A 79 -17.04 16.67 -1.30
C LEU A 79 -17.77 16.40 -2.61
N LEU A 80 -17.03 16.18 -3.69
CA LEU A 80 -17.58 15.85 -5.01
C LEU A 80 -18.37 14.53 -4.97
N LYS A 81 -17.88 13.51 -4.26
CA LYS A 81 -18.60 12.24 -4.05
C LYS A 81 -19.90 12.46 -3.28
N LYS A 82 -19.89 13.30 -2.25
CA LYS A 82 -21.09 13.67 -1.48
C LYS A 82 -22.10 14.44 -2.34
N ALA A 83 -21.65 15.39 -3.16
CA ALA A 83 -22.51 16.15 -4.06
C ALA A 83 -23.19 15.23 -5.09
N ARG A 84 -22.44 14.32 -5.73
CA ARG A 84 -22.99 13.28 -6.61
C ARG A 84 -24.02 12.40 -5.92
N ALA A 85 -23.75 11.99 -4.68
CA ALA A 85 -24.70 11.19 -3.90
C ALA A 85 -25.99 11.97 -3.56
N LYS A 86 -25.90 13.28 -3.29
CA LYS A 86 -27.08 14.14 -3.10
C LYS A 86 -27.90 14.26 -4.38
N ARG A 87 -27.25 14.47 -5.53
CA ARG A 87 -27.90 14.50 -6.85
C ARG A 87 -28.67 13.21 -7.12
N GLU A 88 -28.03 12.06 -6.94
CA GLU A 88 -28.67 10.76 -7.16
C GLU A 88 -29.84 10.52 -6.20
N LYS A 89 -29.75 10.99 -4.94
CA LYS A 89 -30.89 10.94 -4.01
C LYS A 89 -32.05 11.81 -4.50
N ALA A 90 -31.77 13.04 -4.94
CA ALA A 90 -32.79 13.94 -5.48
C ALA A 90 -33.46 13.36 -6.72
N LYS A 91 -32.68 12.79 -7.66
CA LYS A 91 -33.20 12.07 -8.82
C LYS A 91 -34.10 10.90 -8.43
N ASN A 92 -33.63 10.05 -7.52
CA ASN A 92 -34.42 8.91 -7.03
C ASN A 92 -35.71 9.34 -6.34
N GLN A 93 -35.69 10.47 -5.63
CA GLN A 93 -36.88 11.05 -5.02
C GLN A 93 -37.85 11.57 -6.08
N GLY A 94 -37.39 12.35 -7.06
CA GLY A 94 -38.22 12.82 -8.16
C GLY A 94 -38.84 11.68 -8.98
N MET A 95 -38.09 10.61 -9.24
CA MET A 95 -38.65 9.40 -9.86
C MET A 95 -39.77 8.76 -9.03
N LYS A 96 -39.63 8.70 -7.70
CA LYS A 96 -40.67 8.15 -6.82
C LYS A 96 -41.92 9.02 -6.82
N GLU A 97 -41.76 10.33 -6.75
CA GLU A 97 -42.85 11.30 -6.80
C GLU A 97 -43.61 11.21 -8.13
N ARG A 98 -42.88 11.16 -9.25
CA ARG A 98 -43.47 10.96 -10.57
C ARG A 98 -44.19 9.62 -10.71
N ILE A 99 -43.64 8.53 -10.19
CA ILE A 99 -44.35 7.24 -10.15
C ILE A 99 -45.63 7.36 -9.33
N ALA A 100 -45.59 8.02 -8.18
CA ALA A 100 -46.77 8.19 -7.34
C ALA A 100 -47.85 9.04 -8.03
N GLU A 101 -47.45 10.11 -8.71
CA GLU A 101 -48.33 10.99 -9.47
C GLU A 101 -48.93 10.29 -10.69
N GLU A 102 -48.12 9.74 -11.59
CA GLU A 102 -48.59 9.08 -12.82
C GLU A 102 -49.41 7.80 -12.55
N THR A 103 -49.24 7.18 -11.37
CA THR A 103 -50.02 6.00 -10.98
C THR A 103 -51.16 6.30 -10.02
N SER A 104 -51.33 7.56 -9.58
CA SER A 104 -52.33 7.96 -8.58
C SER A 104 -53.75 7.57 -8.99
N GLU A 105 -54.16 7.93 -10.21
CA GLU A 105 -55.48 7.59 -10.76
C GLU A 105 -55.76 6.08 -10.77
N LEU A 106 -54.75 5.27 -11.12
CA LEU A 106 -54.89 3.80 -11.12
C LEU A 106 -55.05 3.25 -9.70
N HIS A 107 -54.38 3.84 -8.71
CA HIS A 107 -54.54 3.47 -7.31
C HIS A 107 -55.91 3.90 -6.76
N GLU A 108 -56.39 5.09 -7.12
CA GLU A 108 -57.72 5.56 -6.75
C GLU A 108 -58.82 4.71 -7.38
N TYR A 109 -58.73 4.43 -8.68
CA TYR A 109 -59.65 3.54 -9.36
C TYR A 109 -59.65 2.12 -8.75
N ASN A 110 -58.48 1.60 -8.34
CA ASN A 110 -58.42 0.34 -7.60
C ASN A 110 -59.15 0.41 -6.24
N LYS A 111 -59.10 1.55 -5.52
CA LYS A 111 -59.86 1.73 -4.27
C LYS A 111 -61.37 1.75 -4.55
N GLU A 112 -61.80 2.42 -5.61
CA GLU A 112 -63.19 2.44 -6.05
C GLU A 112 -63.70 1.04 -6.43
N LEU A 113 -62.90 0.28 -7.19
CA LEU A 113 -63.16 -1.11 -7.55
C LEU A 113 -63.37 -2.00 -6.32
N ILE A 114 -62.52 -1.86 -5.30
CA ILE A 114 -62.71 -2.56 -4.03
C ILE A 114 -64.02 -2.14 -3.38
N SER A 115 -64.30 -0.83 -3.27
CA SER A 115 -65.54 -0.32 -2.68
C SER A 115 -66.79 -0.82 -3.40
N ARG A 116 -66.77 -0.86 -4.74
CA ARG A 116 -67.83 -1.43 -5.57
C ARG A 116 -68.03 -2.91 -5.30
N MET A 117 -66.94 -3.68 -5.20
CA MET A 117 -66.99 -5.09 -4.79
C MET A 117 -67.62 -5.23 -3.40
N ARG A 118 -67.29 -4.34 -2.46
CA ARG A 118 -67.88 -4.39 -1.12
C ARG A 118 -69.38 -4.13 -1.14
N ALA A 119 -69.83 -3.15 -1.91
CA ALA A 119 -71.24 -2.81 -2.06
C ALA A 119 -72.04 -3.97 -2.67
N LYS A 120 -71.53 -4.57 -3.76
CA LYS A 120 -72.16 -5.71 -4.43
C LYS A 120 -72.30 -6.94 -3.54
N PHE A 121 -71.25 -7.29 -2.79
CA PHE A 121 -71.34 -8.40 -1.84
C PHE A 121 -72.33 -8.14 -0.70
N ARG A 122 -72.54 -6.89 -0.29
CA ARG A 122 -73.56 -6.52 0.70
C ARG A 122 -74.97 -6.62 0.13
N GLU A 123 -75.19 -6.18 -1.11
CA GLU A 123 -76.48 -6.25 -1.80
C GLU A 123 -77.02 -7.68 -1.85
N TYR A 124 -76.17 -8.65 -2.23
CA TYR A 124 -76.52 -10.07 -2.30
C TYR A 124 -76.47 -10.80 -0.95
N HIS A 125 -76.23 -10.10 0.17
CA HIS A 125 -76.06 -10.68 1.51
C HIS A 125 -75.03 -11.83 1.55
N ALA A 126 -74.03 -11.77 0.66
CA ALA A 126 -73.05 -12.82 0.51
C ALA A 126 -72.04 -12.78 1.69
N PRO A 127 -71.56 -13.94 2.16
CA PRO A 127 -70.55 -13.97 3.21
C PRO A 127 -69.28 -13.19 2.84
N THR A 128 -68.73 -12.46 3.80
CA THR A 128 -67.57 -11.55 3.57
C THR A 128 -66.32 -12.28 3.10
N TRP A 129 -66.15 -13.55 3.46
CA TRP A 129 -65.01 -14.37 3.07
C TRP A 129 -65.05 -14.78 1.58
N CYS A 130 -66.22 -14.87 0.95
CA CYS A 130 -66.38 -15.11 -0.49
C CYS A 130 -65.81 -13.97 -1.35
N ARG A 131 -65.62 -12.78 -0.76
CA ARG A 131 -65.01 -11.62 -1.41
C ARG A 131 -63.48 -11.63 -1.35
N SER A 132 -62.89 -12.51 -0.54
CA SER A 132 -61.44 -12.52 -0.31
C SER A 132 -60.66 -13.00 -1.54
N ARG A 133 -59.45 -12.48 -1.77
CA ARG A 133 -58.57 -12.96 -2.84
C ARG A 133 -58.26 -14.45 -2.72
N LEU A 134 -58.18 -14.97 -1.49
CA LEU A 134 -57.96 -16.38 -1.21
C LEU A 134 -59.10 -17.24 -1.76
N TYR A 135 -60.37 -16.86 -1.51
CA TYR A 135 -61.52 -17.57 -2.06
C TYR A 135 -61.45 -17.70 -3.58
N TYR A 136 -61.18 -16.59 -4.29
CA TYR A 136 -61.05 -16.63 -5.74
C TYR A 136 -59.87 -17.47 -6.20
N SER A 137 -58.76 -17.44 -5.47
CA SER A 137 -57.59 -18.24 -5.80
C SER A 137 -57.83 -19.74 -5.66
N LEU A 138 -58.64 -20.15 -4.68
CA LEU A 138 -58.97 -21.56 -4.48
C LEU A 138 -60.04 -22.02 -5.48
N TYR A 139 -61.14 -21.28 -5.57
CA TYR A 139 -62.34 -21.76 -6.26
C TYR A 139 -62.48 -21.26 -7.71
N MET A 140 -61.84 -20.16 -8.09
CA MET A 140 -61.93 -19.53 -9.42
C MET A 140 -60.57 -18.97 -9.91
N PRO A 141 -59.48 -19.78 -9.93
CA PRO A 141 -58.17 -19.32 -10.35
C PRO A 141 -58.15 -18.99 -11.85
N ARG A 142 -57.56 -17.84 -12.21
CA ARG A 142 -57.35 -17.40 -13.60
C ARG A 142 -55.90 -17.17 -13.95
N TRP A 143 -55.07 -16.76 -12.99
CA TRP A 143 -53.69 -16.34 -13.24
C TRP A 143 -52.69 -17.30 -12.59
N ALA A 144 -51.47 -17.37 -13.13
CA ALA A 144 -50.43 -18.29 -12.64
C ALA A 144 -50.18 -18.18 -11.12
N LYS A 145 -50.24 -16.97 -10.55
CA LYS A 145 -50.11 -16.76 -9.09
C LYS A 145 -51.25 -17.38 -8.27
N GLU A 146 -52.47 -17.35 -8.81
CA GLU A 146 -53.64 -17.95 -8.15
C GLU A 146 -53.58 -19.47 -8.21
N PHE A 147 -53.16 -20.03 -9.35
CA PHE A 147 -52.86 -21.47 -9.47
C PHE A 147 -51.76 -21.90 -8.51
N PHE A 148 -50.73 -21.09 -8.31
CA PHE A 148 -49.68 -21.38 -7.35
C PHE A 148 -50.21 -21.41 -5.90
N SER A 149 -51.06 -20.46 -5.53
CA SER A 149 -51.71 -20.48 -4.21
C SER A 149 -52.65 -21.68 -4.04
N LEU A 150 -53.34 -22.11 -5.09
CA LEU A 150 -54.12 -23.35 -5.07
C LEU A 150 -53.20 -24.57 -4.90
N LEU A 151 -52.06 -24.61 -5.58
CA LEU A 151 -51.07 -25.69 -5.44
C LEU A 151 -50.52 -25.76 -4.01
N ILE A 152 -50.21 -24.61 -3.40
CA ILE A 152 -49.81 -24.54 -1.99
C ILE A 152 -50.91 -25.10 -1.10
N PHE A 153 -52.16 -24.71 -1.32
CA PHE A 153 -53.30 -25.21 -0.55
C PHE A 153 -53.42 -26.74 -0.67
N ILE A 154 -53.33 -27.28 -1.89
CA ILE A 154 -53.35 -28.73 -2.12
C ILE A 154 -52.18 -29.42 -1.43
N SER A 155 -50.96 -28.90 -1.55
CA SER A 155 -49.78 -29.46 -0.90
C SER A 155 -49.91 -29.43 0.63
N LEU A 156 -50.42 -28.34 1.20
CA LEU A 156 -50.59 -28.22 2.64
C LEU A 156 -51.60 -29.24 3.18
N PHE A 157 -52.77 -29.34 2.55
CA PHE A 157 -53.85 -30.19 3.05
C PHE A 157 -53.74 -31.65 2.62
N PHE A 158 -53.26 -31.95 1.41
CA PHE A 158 -53.19 -33.32 0.89
C PHE A 158 -51.78 -33.90 0.84
N LEU A 159 -50.74 -33.18 1.26
CA LEU A 159 -49.39 -33.74 1.39
C LEU A 159 -48.90 -33.58 2.83
N ALA A 160 -48.82 -32.35 3.31
CA ALA A 160 -48.24 -32.05 4.61
C ALA A 160 -49.11 -32.52 5.78
N LEU A 161 -50.43 -32.34 5.71
CA LEU A 161 -51.34 -32.71 6.80
C LEU A 161 -51.43 -34.25 7.00
N PRO A 162 -51.66 -35.09 5.98
CA PRO A 162 -51.69 -36.54 6.16
C PRO A 162 -50.35 -37.10 6.62
N PHE A 163 -49.24 -36.58 6.06
CA PHE A 163 -47.90 -36.96 6.46
C PHE A 163 -47.58 -36.53 7.89
N GLY A 164 -47.96 -35.32 8.27
CA GLY A 164 -47.78 -34.79 9.62
C GLY A 164 -48.57 -35.58 10.66
N VAL A 165 -49.82 -35.92 10.38
CA VAL A 165 -50.64 -36.78 11.25
C VAL A 165 -49.99 -38.17 11.38
N TYR A 166 -49.56 -38.78 10.27
CA TYR A 166 -48.90 -40.09 10.29
C TYR A 166 -47.57 -40.10 11.07
N ALA A 167 -46.77 -39.02 10.98
CA ALA A 167 -45.49 -38.90 11.68
C ALA A 167 -45.63 -38.83 13.21
N VAL A 168 -46.79 -38.37 13.72
CA VAL A 168 -47.07 -38.26 15.15
C VAL A 168 -47.68 -39.56 15.72
N LEU A 169 -48.14 -40.49 14.87
CA LEU A 169 -48.65 -41.77 15.35
C LEU A 169 -47.51 -42.68 15.84
N PRO A 170 -47.64 -43.30 17.03
CA PRO A 170 -46.59 -44.16 17.59
C PRO A 170 -46.38 -45.49 16.85
N ASP A 171 -47.40 -46.00 16.14
CA ASP A 171 -47.31 -47.21 15.32
C ASP A 171 -47.35 -46.87 13.82
N HIS A 172 -46.21 -46.93 13.14
CA HIS A 172 -46.08 -46.61 11.72
C HIS A 172 -46.43 -47.80 10.80
N LYS A 173 -47.68 -48.26 10.82
CA LYS A 173 -48.17 -49.26 9.85
C LYS A 173 -48.62 -48.58 8.55
N THR A 174 -48.21 -49.14 7.41
CA THR A 174 -48.48 -48.57 6.07
C THR A 174 -49.96 -48.37 5.77
N TRP A 175 -50.86 -49.20 6.33
CA TRP A 175 -52.30 -49.07 6.13
C TRP A 175 -52.91 -47.89 6.90
N TYR A 176 -52.29 -47.42 8.00
CA TYR A 176 -52.76 -46.21 8.69
C TYR A 176 -52.60 -44.98 7.82
N LEU A 177 -51.50 -44.89 7.07
CA LEU A 177 -51.30 -43.78 6.12
C LEU A 177 -52.42 -43.77 5.08
N ALA A 178 -52.75 -44.93 4.51
CA ALA A 178 -53.86 -45.06 3.55
C ALA A 178 -55.21 -44.63 4.16
N LEU A 179 -55.50 -45.02 5.40
CA LEU A 179 -56.72 -44.61 6.10
C LEU A 179 -56.75 -43.10 6.38
N ILE A 180 -55.64 -42.51 6.82
CA ILE A 180 -55.51 -41.07 7.05
C ILE A 180 -55.77 -40.29 5.76
N TYR A 181 -55.20 -40.72 4.63
CA TYR A 181 -55.46 -40.09 3.33
C TYR A 181 -56.93 -40.19 2.90
N VAL A 182 -57.56 -41.35 3.08
CA VAL A 182 -58.99 -41.53 2.77
C VAL A 182 -59.85 -40.61 3.66
N ALA A 183 -59.57 -40.56 4.96
CA ALA A 183 -60.29 -39.70 5.88
C ALA A 183 -60.08 -38.21 5.55
N ASP A 184 -58.86 -37.79 5.27
CA ASP A 184 -58.52 -36.41 4.89
C ASP A 184 -59.20 -35.98 3.58
N ILE A 185 -59.17 -36.83 2.54
CA ILE A 185 -59.85 -36.54 1.27
C ILE A 185 -61.37 -36.43 1.47
N LEU A 186 -61.98 -37.30 2.26
CA LEU A 186 -63.42 -37.24 2.53
C LEU A 186 -63.79 -36.00 3.35
N VAL A 187 -63.01 -35.66 4.37
CA VAL A 187 -63.31 -34.53 5.25
C VAL A 187 -62.93 -33.21 4.58
N VAL A 188 -61.65 -32.99 4.26
CA VAL A 188 -61.16 -31.73 3.69
C VAL A 188 -61.63 -31.55 2.26
N GLY A 189 -61.52 -32.59 1.43
CA GLY A 189 -62.02 -32.55 0.05
C GLY A 189 -63.54 -32.41 -0.01
N GLY A 190 -64.28 -33.11 0.87
CA GLY A 190 -65.73 -32.98 0.98
C GLY A 190 -66.18 -31.58 1.42
N ILE A 191 -65.58 -31.02 2.48
CA ILE A 191 -65.85 -29.64 2.93
C ILE A 191 -65.51 -28.65 1.81
N TYR A 192 -64.37 -28.82 1.15
CA TYR A 192 -63.95 -27.95 0.05
C TYR A 192 -64.96 -27.96 -1.11
N MET A 193 -65.40 -29.15 -1.55
CA MET A 193 -66.42 -29.28 -2.61
C MET A 193 -67.76 -28.71 -2.18
N TRP A 194 -68.21 -28.98 -0.94
CA TRP A 194 -69.47 -28.47 -0.42
C TRP A 194 -69.49 -26.94 -0.40
N ILE A 195 -68.44 -26.33 0.16
CA ILE A 195 -68.27 -24.87 0.18
C ILE A 195 -68.30 -24.32 -1.25
N GLY A 196 -67.50 -24.88 -2.15
CA GLY A 196 -67.38 -24.41 -3.52
C GLY A 196 -68.70 -24.51 -4.30
N ASN A 197 -69.41 -25.64 -4.17
CA ASN A 197 -70.67 -25.87 -4.88
C ASN A 197 -71.80 -24.98 -4.33
N HIS A 198 -71.93 -24.91 -3.00
CA HIS A 198 -72.97 -24.11 -2.36
C HIS A 198 -72.83 -22.62 -2.67
N THR A 199 -71.62 -22.08 -2.53
CA THR A 199 -71.36 -20.65 -2.77
C THR A 199 -71.43 -20.27 -4.24
N LYS A 200 -70.95 -21.12 -5.17
CA LYS A 200 -71.05 -20.85 -6.60
C LYS A 200 -72.48 -20.90 -7.13
N LEU A 201 -73.35 -21.74 -6.56
CA LEU A 201 -74.74 -21.84 -6.97
C LEU A 201 -75.57 -20.66 -6.46
N GLN A 202 -75.40 -20.30 -5.17
CA GLN A 202 -76.20 -19.24 -4.54
C GLN A 202 -75.77 -17.82 -4.91
N TYR A 203 -74.45 -17.60 -5.08
CA TYR A 203 -73.90 -16.25 -5.28
C TYR A 203 -73.20 -16.10 -6.64
N ALA A 204 -73.60 -16.88 -7.65
CA ALA A 204 -72.97 -16.95 -8.96
C ALA A 204 -72.70 -15.57 -9.59
N GLU A 205 -73.72 -14.70 -9.60
CA GLU A 205 -73.62 -13.36 -10.20
C GLU A 205 -72.65 -12.46 -9.44
N CYS A 206 -72.78 -12.39 -8.12
CA CYS A 206 -71.91 -11.60 -7.25
C CYS A 206 -70.44 -12.06 -7.32
N LEU A 207 -70.21 -13.38 -7.41
CA LEU A 207 -68.88 -13.96 -7.60
C LEU A 207 -68.30 -13.63 -8.99
N ARG A 208 -69.13 -13.66 -10.04
CA ARG A 208 -68.69 -13.30 -11.39
C ARG A 208 -68.28 -11.83 -11.48
N GLU A 209 -69.07 -10.93 -10.89
CA GLU A 209 -68.72 -9.51 -10.81
C GLU A 209 -67.46 -9.27 -9.97
N GLY A 210 -67.36 -9.92 -8.81
CA GLY A 210 -66.15 -9.83 -8.00
C GLY A 210 -64.90 -10.34 -8.72
N ARG A 211 -65.02 -11.38 -9.56
CA ARG A 211 -63.93 -11.85 -10.43
C ARG A 211 -63.54 -10.80 -11.47
N GLN A 212 -64.51 -10.15 -12.12
CA GLN A 212 -64.25 -9.07 -13.09
C GLN A 212 -63.49 -7.91 -12.44
N ILE A 213 -63.89 -7.52 -11.23
CA ILE A 213 -63.20 -6.47 -10.45
C ILE A 213 -61.75 -6.88 -10.17
N LEU A 214 -61.50 -8.10 -9.71
CA LEU A 214 -60.13 -8.58 -9.45
C LEU A 214 -59.28 -8.64 -10.73
N ASP A 215 -59.89 -8.94 -11.87
CA ASP A 215 -59.20 -8.97 -13.17
C ASP A 215 -58.85 -7.55 -13.65
N GLN A 216 -59.74 -6.58 -13.44
CA GLN A 216 -59.47 -5.16 -13.69
C GLN A 216 -58.35 -4.64 -12.78
N MET A 217 -58.37 -4.98 -11.49
CA MET A 217 -57.29 -4.64 -10.56
C MET A 217 -55.95 -5.25 -11.01
N HIS A 218 -55.94 -6.51 -11.45
CA HIS A 218 -54.73 -7.16 -11.96
C HIS A 218 -54.20 -6.49 -13.25
N ALA A 219 -55.09 -6.05 -14.13
CA ALA A 219 -54.72 -5.27 -15.31
C ALA A 219 -54.13 -3.91 -14.93
N ASN A 220 -54.70 -3.21 -13.94
CA ASN A 220 -54.17 -1.96 -13.41
C ASN A 220 -52.80 -2.16 -12.76
N ASP A 221 -52.61 -3.21 -11.96
CA ASP A 221 -51.31 -3.55 -11.37
C ASP A 221 -50.23 -3.80 -12.44
N LYS A 222 -50.61 -4.38 -13.59
CA LYS A 222 -49.71 -4.51 -14.75
C LYS A 222 -49.38 -3.14 -15.37
N LYS A 223 -50.37 -2.27 -15.55
CA LYS A 223 -50.16 -0.90 -16.06
C LYS A 223 -49.22 -0.12 -15.14
N ILE A 224 -49.45 -0.15 -13.82
CA ILE A 224 -48.59 0.47 -12.80
C ILE A 224 -47.15 -0.03 -12.93
N LYS A 225 -46.94 -1.34 -13.11
CA LYS A 225 -45.59 -1.91 -13.32
C LYS A 225 -44.94 -1.42 -14.61
N VAL A 226 -45.71 -1.31 -15.70
CA VAL A 226 -45.19 -0.79 -16.98
C VAL A 226 -44.80 0.67 -16.82
N ILE A 227 -45.68 1.52 -16.26
CA ILE A 227 -45.41 2.95 -16.00
C ILE A 227 -44.16 3.10 -15.12
N THR A 228 -44.09 2.37 -14.01
CA THR A 228 -42.92 2.34 -13.13
C THR A 228 -41.65 1.94 -13.87
N GLY A 229 -41.73 0.91 -14.72
CA GLY A 229 -40.60 0.44 -15.53
C GLY A 229 -40.15 1.45 -16.58
N THR A 230 -41.09 2.16 -17.20
CA THR A 230 -40.82 3.23 -18.17
C THR A 230 -40.14 4.40 -17.50
N ILE A 231 -40.67 4.92 -16.38
CA ILE A 231 -40.07 6.03 -15.64
C ILE A 231 -38.64 5.70 -15.19
N ARG A 232 -38.40 4.47 -14.71
CA ARG A 232 -37.05 4.03 -14.29
C ARG A 232 -36.05 3.93 -15.44
N LYS A 233 -36.52 3.71 -16.67
CA LYS A 233 -35.68 3.62 -17.88
C LYS A 233 -35.61 4.95 -18.63
N ASP A 234 -36.42 5.92 -18.24
CA ASP A 234 -36.46 7.24 -18.84
C ASP A 234 -35.10 7.93 -18.64
N ARG A 235 -34.54 8.44 -19.73
CA ARG A 235 -33.25 9.16 -19.73
C ARG A 235 -33.45 10.66 -19.49
N ASN A 236 -34.68 11.16 -19.62
CA ASN A 236 -34.94 12.56 -19.43
C ASN A 236 -35.06 12.89 -17.93
N GLU A 237 -34.07 13.63 -17.42
CA GLU A 237 -33.99 14.04 -16.02
C GLU A 237 -34.40 15.51 -15.81
N SER A 238 -34.74 16.25 -16.87
CA SER A 238 -35.04 17.70 -16.79
C SER A 238 -36.23 18.01 -15.87
N LEU A 239 -37.16 17.06 -15.74
CA LEU A 239 -38.33 17.15 -14.87
C LEU A 239 -37.99 17.19 -13.37
N TYR A 240 -36.79 16.76 -12.97
CA TYR A 240 -36.42 16.60 -11.56
C TYR A 240 -35.65 17.80 -10.98
N ASN A 241 -35.51 18.91 -11.74
CA ASN A 241 -34.82 20.13 -11.33
C ASN A 241 -33.44 19.87 -10.68
N LEU A 242 -32.60 19.08 -11.37
CA LEU A 242 -31.29 18.66 -10.87
C LEU A 242 -30.16 19.68 -11.14
N GLU A 243 -30.46 20.76 -11.88
CA GLU A 243 -29.50 21.76 -12.36
C GLU A 243 -28.64 22.33 -11.23
N LYS A 244 -29.26 22.68 -10.09
CA LYS A 244 -28.52 23.15 -8.90
C LYS A 244 -27.44 22.17 -8.42
N TYR A 245 -27.70 20.86 -8.49
CA TYR A 245 -26.72 19.85 -8.11
C TYR A 245 -25.66 19.67 -9.19
N ASP A 246 -26.04 19.79 -10.46
CA ASP A 246 -25.10 19.76 -11.59
C ASP A 246 -24.12 20.94 -11.52
N ASP A 247 -24.59 22.13 -11.18
CA ASP A 247 -23.75 23.32 -10.94
C ASP A 247 -22.80 23.12 -9.76
N GLU A 248 -23.29 22.60 -8.62
CA GLU A 248 -22.46 22.28 -7.44
C GLU A 248 -21.37 21.26 -7.80
N ILE A 249 -21.71 20.22 -8.57
CA ILE A 249 -20.75 19.21 -9.04
C ILE A 249 -19.74 19.82 -10.01
N ALA A 250 -20.18 20.69 -10.93
CA ALA A 250 -19.29 21.37 -11.87
C ALA A 250 -18.29 22.27 -11.14
N GLN A 251 -18.74 23.07 -10.18
CA GLN A 251 -17.87 23.90 -9.35
C GLN A 251 -16.86 23.07 -8.56
N LEU A 252 -17.30 22.02 -7.87
CA LEU A 252 -16.39 21.13 -7.12
C LEU A 252 -15.41 20.37 -8.03
N THR A 253 -15.83 20.04 -9.26
CA THR A 253 -14.96 19.41 -10.26
C THR A 253 -13.89 20.39 -10.73
N GLN A 254 -14.27 21.64 -10.97
CA GLN A 254 -13.33 22.70 -11.32
C GLN A 254 -12.32 22.94 -10.19
N GLU A 255 -12.78 23.09 -8.96
CA GLU A 255 -11.91 23.27 -7.78
C GLU A 255 -10.90 22.11 -7.63
N LEU A 256 -11.36 20.86 -7.78
CA LEU A 256 -10.49 19.68 -7.77
C LEU A 256 -9.41 19.75 -8.86
N ASN A 257 -9.79 20.14 -10.08
CA ASN A 257 -8.85 20.28 -11.19
C ASN A 257 -7.84 21.41 -10.95
N GLU A 258 -8.28 22.53 -10.38
CA GLU A 258 -7.42 23.65 -10.02
C GLU A 258 -6.40 23.26 -8.94
N VAL A 259 -6.82 22.54 -7.90
CA VAL A 259 -5.91 22.05 -6.85
C VAL A 259 -4.90 21.06 -7.43
N ALA A 260 -5.34 20.13 -8.30
CA ALA A 260 -4.45 19.19 -8.98
C ALA A 260 -3.45 19.89 -9.90
N ALA A 261 -3.87 20.93 -10.62
CA ALA A 261 -3.00 21.76 -11.44
C ALA A 261 -1.96 22.50 -10.60
N LYS A 262 -2.38 23.13 -9.49
CA LYS A 262 -1.49 23.80 -8.54
C LYS A 262 -0.47 22.84 -7.92
N LYS A 263 -0.86 21.60 -7.59
CA LYS A 263 0.09 20.57 -7.15
C LYS A 263 1.19 20.33 -8.18
N LYS A 264 0.81 20.17 -9.45
CA LYS A 264 1.76 19.92 -10.54
C LYS A 264 2.71 21.10 -10.72
N GLU A 265 2.19 22.32 -10.68
CA GLU A 265 2.98 23.55 -10.78
C GLU A 265 3.95 23.72 -9.59
N ALA A 266 3.48 23.49 -8.37
CA ALA A 266 4.30 23.56 -7.16
C ALA A 266 5.43 22.51 -7.19
N LEU A 267 5.14 21.27 -7.61
CA LEU A 267 6.17 20.25 -7.77
C LEU A 267 7.18 20.60 -8.87
N ASN A 268 6.74 21.18 -9.99
CA ASN A 268 7.65 21.64 -11.03
C ASN A 268 8.57 22.77 -10.52
N THR A 269 8.00 23.75 -9.82
CA THR A 269 8.75 24.84 -9.19
C THR A 269 9.76 24.30 -8.17
N PHE A 270 9.36 23.28 -7.40
CA PHE A 270 10.25 22.61 -6.46
C PHE A 270 11.45 21.96 -7.16
N GLU A 271 11.22 21.19 -8.22
CA GLU A 271 12.27 20.48 -8.95
C GLU A 271 13.22 21.43 -9.70
N THR A 272 12.71 22.56 -10.20
CA THR A 272 13.48 23.51 -11.02
C THR A 272 14.24 24.55 -10.22
N VAL A 273 13.64 25.06 -9.13
CA VAL A 273 14.20 26.19 -8.36
C VAL A 273 14.54 25.76 -6.94
N THR A 274 13.56 25.30 -6.17
CA THR A 274 13.74 25.06 -4.72
C THR A 274 14.78 23.98 -4.43
N LYS A 275 14.85 22.94 -5.25
CA LYS A 275 15.86 21.87 -5.12
C LYS A 275 17.29 22.41 -5.19
N ASN A 276 17.57 23.29 -6.14
CA ASN A 276 18.90 23.87 -6.30
C ASN A 276 19.25 24.76 -5.11
N ILE A 277 18.30 25.56 -4.64
CA ILE A 277 18.49 26.40 -3.44
C ILE A 277 18.80 25.55 -2.21
N LEU A 278 18.05 24.46 -1.99
CA LEU A 278 18.29 23.54 -0.87
C LEU A 278 19.65 22.83 -0.98
N GLN A 279 20.05 22.47 -2.20
CA GLN A 279 21.35 21.87 -2.44
C GLN A 279 22.46 22.88 -2.11
N ASP A 280 22.38 24.11 -2.61
CA ASP A 280 23.36 25.17 -2.35
C ASP A 280 23.46 25.50 -0.86
N GLU A 281 22.33 25.57 -0.14
CA GLU A 281 22.29 25.83 1.30
C GLU A 281 23.02 24.74 2.10
N ILE A 282 22.78 23.47 1.77
CA ILE A 282 23.43 22.33 2.44
C ILE A 282 24.92 22.27 2.06
N GLU A 283 25.26 22.39 0.77
CA GLU A 283 26.64 22.41 0.31
C GLU A 283 27.44 23.55 0.97
N HIS A 284 26.84 24.73 1.14
CA HIS A 284 27.46 25.84 1.83
C HIS A 284 27.81 25.50 3.28
N GLY A 285 26.92 24.80 4.00
CA GLY A 285 27.17 24.38 5.38
C GLY A 285 28.32 23.39 5.55
N HIS A 286 28.58 22.55 4.54
CA HIS A 286 29.71 21.60 4.56
C HIS A 286 30.99 22.16 3.92
N ARG A 287 30.91 23.27 3.18
CA ARG A 287 32.02 23.82 2.38
C ARG A 287 33.27 24.10 3.20
N GLU A 288 33.13 24.71 4.38
CA GLU A 288 34.27 25.06 5.23
C GLU A 288 35.03 23.82 5.70
N LYS A 289 34.31 22.83 6.25
CA LYS A 289 34.90 21.60 6.76
C LYS A 289 35.50 20.72 5.67
N ILE A 290 34.86 20.64 4.51
CA ILE A 290 35.42 19.97 3.33
C ILE A 290 36.70 20.69 2.88
N GLY A 291 36.67 22.03 2.78
CA GLY A 291 37.85 22.81 2.40
C GLY A 291 39.02 22.65 3.36
N GLU A 292 38.75 22.61 4.67
CA GLU A 292 39.77 22.34 5.69
C GLU A 292 40.38 20.94 5.53
N LEU A 293 39.55 19.91 5.40
CA LEU A 293 40.00 18.52 5.19
C LEU A 293 40.76 18.36 3.87
N GLU A 294 40.34 19.03 2.81
CA GLU A 294 41.04 19.04 1.51
C GLU A 294 42.42 19.69 1.63
N TYR A 295 42.51 20.83 2.34
CA TYR A 295 43.78 21.50 2.59
C TYR A 295 44.73 20.62 3.40
N GLN A 296 44.27 20.04 4.52
CA GLN A 296 45.08 19.16 5.37
C GLN A 296 45.53 17.91 4.59
N TYR A 297 44.63 17.30 3.82
CA TYR A 297 44.95 16.14 3.00
C TYR A 297 46.02 16.46 1.95
N GLU A 298 45.89 17.57 1.22
CA GLU A 298 46.87 17.97 0.21
C GLU A 298 48.22 18.38 0.82
N ASP A 299 48.23 18.99 2.01
CA ASP A 299 49.47 19.30 2.73
C ASP A 299 50.21 18.01 3.15
N VAL A 300 49.53 17.10 3.85
CA VAL A 300 50.11 15.80 4.27
C VAL A 300 50.57 14.99 3.06
N ARG A 301 49.81 14.99 1.97
CA ARG A 301 50.17 14.31 0.74
C ARG A 301 51.45 14.88 0.10
N LYS A 302 51.62 16.20 0.10
CA LYS A 302 52.86 16.85 -0.36
C LYS A 302 54.04 16.51 0.55
N GLN A 303 53.85 16.59 1.86
CA GLN A 303 54.89 16.21 2.83
C GLN A 303 55.30 14.75 2.64
N LEU A 304 54.33 13.85 2.46
CA LEU A 304 54.59 12.44 2.20
C LEU A 304 55.40 12.23 0.91
N GLN A 305 55.07 12.93 -0.18
CA GLN A 305 55.84 12.85 -1.43
C GLN A 305 57.30 13.29 -1.24
N LEU A 306 57.52 14.40 -0.52
CA LEU A 306 58.86 14.89 -0.21
C LEU A 306 59.64 13.93 0.67
N THR A 307 59.04 13.47 1.78
CA THR A 307 59.68 12.52 2.70
C THR A 307 59.94 11.16 2.04
N THR A 308 59.03 10.68 1.18
CA THR A 308 59.26 9.44 0.41
C THR A 308 60.45 9.59 -0.55
N ALA A 309 60.58 10.75 -1.21
CA ALA A 309 61.72 11.03 -2.07
C ALA A 309 63.03 11.12 -1.26
N GLU A 310 62.99 11.75 -0.08
CA GLU A 310 64.12 11.85 0.84
C GLU A 310 64.55 10.49 1.39
N VAL A 311 63.63 9.67 1.89
CA VAL A 311 63.89 8.30 2.37
C VAL A 311 64.51 7.46 1.25
N LYS A 312 64.00 7.59 0.02
CA LYS A 312 64.56 6.89 -1.14
C LYS A 312 65.98 7.37 -1.44
N ALA A 313 66.24 8.68 -1.43
CA ALA A 313 67.58 9.23 -1.63
C ALA A 313 68.56 8.77 -0.54
N ARG A 314 68.20 8.93 0.75
CA ARG A 314 69.01 8.50 1.91
C ARG A 314 69.30 7.01 1.89
N ARG A 315 68.32 6.18 1.51
CA ARG A 315 68.50 4.73 1.36
C ARG A 315 69.50 4.39 0.25
N LEU A 316 69.44 5.11 -0.88
CA LEU A 316 70.39 4.93 -1.99
C LEU A 316 71.80 5.35 -1.57
N THR A 317 71.97 6.54 -0.97
CA THR A 317 73.28 7.02 -0.50
C THR A 317 73.88 6.12 0.56
N LEU A 318 73.08 5.63 1.51
CA LEU A 318 73.50 4.64 2.51
C LEU A 318 73.99 3.34 1.85
N THR A 319 73.25 2.84 0.85
CA THR A 319 73.61 1.63 0.14
C THR A 319 74.90 1.81 -0.68
N ASP A 320 75.07 2.96 -1.33
CA ASP A 320 76.23 3.26 -2.17
C ASP A 320 77.51 3.48 -1.34
N GLN A 321 77.43 4.19 -0.22
CA GLN A 321 78.57 4.53 0.63
C GLN A 321 78.98 3.40 1.59
N TYR A 322 78.00 2.67 2.14
CA TYR A 322 78.23 1.71 3.23
C TYR A 322 77.89 0.26 2.84
N GLY A 323 76.98 0.06 1.88
CA GLY A 323 76.50 -1.27 1.49
C GLY A 323 77.55 -2.16 0.83
N SER A 324 78.55 -1.58 0.15
CA SER A 324 79.63 -2.34 -0.49
C SER A 324 80.64 -2.94 0.50
N HIS A 325 80.87 -2.28 1.64
CA HIS A 325 81.87 -2.68 2.64
C HIS A 325 81.27 -3.44 3.83
N LEU A 326 80.07 -3.06 4.27
CA LEU A 326 79.40 -3.70 5.41
C LEU A 326 78.44 -4.82 4.98
N GLY A 327 77.91 -4.75 3.77
CA GLY A 327 76.83 -5.63 3.32
C GLY A 327 75.48 -5.19 3.89
N LYS A 328 74.42 -5.40 3.10
CA LYS A 328 73.06 -4.91 3.41
C LYS A 328 72.51 -5.39 4.75
N ASP A 329 72.92 -6.57 5.21
CA ASP A 329 72.44 -7.21 6.44
C ASP A 329 73.03 -6.61 7.72
N PHE A 330 74.09 -5.80 7.59
CA PHE A 330 74.77 -5.11 8.70
C PHE A 330 74.47 -3.61 8.75
N LEU A 331 73.65 -3.08 7.83
CA LEU A 331 73.14 -1.71 7.85
C LEU A 331 71.95 -1.58 8.82
N ASP A 332 72.19 -1.94 10.08
CA ASP A 332 71.23 -1.88 11.19
C ASP A 332 71.91 -1.21 12.40
N PRO A 333 71.24 -0.29 13.13
CA PRO A 333 71.88 0.46 14.20
C PRO A 333 72.46 -0.41 15.32
N PHE A 334 71.79 -1.52 15.65
CA PHE A 334 72.22 -2.43 16.71
C PHE A 334 73.42 -3.26 16.26
N LYS A 335 73.39 -3.77 15.03
CA LYS A 335 74.52 -4.53 14.46
C LYS A 335 75.77 -3.67 14.27
N LEU A 336 75.61 -2.41 13.84
CA LEU A 336 76.73 -1.47 13.72
C LEU A 336 77.34 -1.14 15.08
N GLN A 337 76.52 -1.05 16.13
CA GLN A 337 77.01 -0.86 17.50
C GLN A 337 77.77 -2.10 18.01
N ASP A 338 77.29 -3.30 17.72
CA ASP A 338 77.97 -4.53 18.11
C ASP A 338 79.32 -4.71 17.38
N LEU A 339 79.39 -4.36 16.10
CA LEU A 339 80.66 -4.32 15.34
C LEU A 339 81.64 -3.30 15.94
N SER A 340 81.15 -2.12 16.35
CA SER A 340 81.95 -1.10 17.03
C SER A 340 82.50 -1.61 18.37
N ASN A 341 81.66 -2.30 19.16
CA ASN A 341 82.06 -2.91 20.43
C ASN A 341 83.14 -4.00 20.26
N ILE A 342 83.05 -4.83 19.20
CA ILE A 342 84.03 -5.89 18.87
C ILE A 342 85.42 -5.28 18.55
N LEU A 343 85.43 -4.17 17.79
CA LEU A 343 86.66 -3.44 17.46
C LEU A 343 87.27 -2.73 18.69
N GLN A 344 86.45 -2.09 19.53
CA GLN A 344 86.91 -1.43 20.76
C GLN A 344 87.54 -2.40 21.77
N GLN A 345 87.09 -3.66 21.78
CA GLN A 345 87.61 -4.71 22.65
C GLN A 345 88.84 -5.42 22.07
N GLY A 346 89.35 -4.97 20.92
CA GLY A 346 90.53 -5.53 20.26
C GLY A 346 90.34 -6.94 19.72
N ARG A 347 89.09 -7.40 19.55
CA ARG A 347 88.78 -8.75 19.05
C ARG A 347 88.84 -8.86 17.51
N ALA A 348 88.95 -7.73 16.82
CA ALA A 348 89.10 -7.64 15.38
C ALA A 348 90.00 -6.46 15.01
N SER A 349 90.67 -6.55 13.87
CA SER A 349 91.65 -5.56 13.38
C SER A 349 91.09 -4.71 12.23
N ASN A 350 89.99 -5.14 11.61
CA ASN A 350 89.29 -4.44 10.52
C ASN A 350 87.79 -4.80 10.49
N ILE A 351 87.01 -4.05 9.70
CA ILE A 351 85.54 -4.18 9.61
C ILE A 351 85.12 -5.59 9.13
N SER A 352 85.81 -6.19 8.15
CA SER A 352 85.47 -7.51 7.63
C SER A 352 85.75 -8.65 8.63
N GLU A 353 86.77 -8.50 9.46
CA GLU A 353 87.10 -9.41 10.57
C GLU A 353 86.08 -9.27 11.70
N ALA A 354 85.66 -8.04 12.03
CA ALA A 354 84.59 -7.79 13.00
C ALA A 354 83.25 -8.42 12.58
N ILE A 355 82.91 -8.36 11.27
CA ILE A 355 81.73 -9.03 10.70
C ILE A 355 81.81 -10.55 10.85
N ARG A 356 82.98 -11.14 10.62
CA ARG A 356 83.19 -12.59 10.79
C ARG A 356 83.01 -13.02 12.24
N VAL A 357 83.59 -12.27 13.18
CA VAL A 357 83.45 -12.53 14.63
C VAL A 357 81.99 -12.42 15.04
N TYR A 358 81.26 -11.38 14.60
CA TYR A 358 79.84 -11.23 14.88
C TYR A 358 79.03 -12.43 14.35
N GLN A 359 79.27 -12.87 13.11
CA GLN A 359 78.56 -14.02 12.52
C GLN A 359 78.88 -15.36 13.22
N GLU A 360 80.09 -15.52 13.73
CA GLU A 360 80.47 -16.69 14.54
C GLU A 360 79.82 -16.68 15.92
N GLU A 361 79.65 -15.50 16.53
CA GLU A 361 78.93 -15.32 17.80
C GLU A 361 77.42 -15.55 17.63
N GLU A 362 76.83 -15.09 16.52
CA GLU A 362 75.42 -15.36 16.20
C GLU A 362 75.15 -16.85 15.94
N LYS A 363 76.06 -17.57 15.28
CA LYS A 363 75.92 -19.02 15.03
C LYS A 363 76.09 -19.90 16.27
N LYS A 364 76.67 -19.35 17.34
CA LYS A 364 76.86 -20.02 18.64
C LYS A 364 75.72 -19.75 19.62
N ARG A 365 74.89 -18.75 19.35
CA ARG A 365 73.59 -18.54 20.00
C ARG A 365 72.53 -19.38 19.29
#